data_AF-A0A920CSN9-F1
#
_entry.id   AF-A0A920CSN9-F1
#
_cell.length_a   1.000
_cell.length_b   1.000
_cell.length_c   1.000
_cell.angle_alpha   90.00
_cell.angle_beta   90.00
_cell.angle_gamma   90.00
#
_symmetry.space_group_name_H-M   'P 1'
#
loop_
_entity.id
_entity.type
_entity.pdbx_description
1 polymer ?
#
loop_
_entity_poly.entity_id
_entity_poly.type
_entity_poly.pdbx_seq_one_letter_code
_entity_poly.pdbx_strand_id
1 'polypeptide(L)'
;MSDNRQAWPEAGEWAAYVRGELLPERAEWLESLLLEDDRALELYLQALAVEEASLPVLESPELFAQHVMNRIETSETKVVNMEKKENRRRFYEHRLFHYVIAASLTLIFLSAGWFDRLTPGPAQAAKLAEKTSISEELVKVTTDWLDRLKP
;
A
#
# COMPACT_ATOMS: atom_id res chain seq x y z
N MET A 1 -13.81 -35.66 -1.26
CA MET A 1 -14.77 -34.64 -1.74
C MET A 1 -14.02 -33.33 -1.76
N SER A 2 -13.67 -32.90 -2.97
CA SER A 2 -12.74 -31.81 -3.25
C SER A 2 -13.30 -30.49 -2.74
N ASP A 3 -12.47 -29.75 -2.02
CA ASP A 3 -12.81 -28.49 -1.39
C ASP A 3 -12.97 -27.40 -2.46
N ASN A 4 -14.21 -27.16 -2.91
CA ASN A 4 -14.57 -26.14 -3.91
C ASN A 4 -14.60 -24.71 -3.31
N ARG A 5 -14.08 -24.51 -2.09
CA ARG A 5 -14.19 -23.23 -1.35
C ARG A 5 -13.24 -22.12 -1.85
N GLN A 6 -12.43 -22.39 -2.86
CA GLN A 6 -11.41 -21.46 -3.39
C GLN A 6 -11.46 -21.35 -4.93
N ALA A 7 -12.63 -21.57 -5.53
CA ALA A 7 -12.84 -21.22 -6.93
C ALA A 7 -12.77 -19.69 -7.10
N TRP A 8 -12.11 -19.24 -8.18
CA TRP A 8 -11.95 -17.83 -8.52
C TRP A 8 -13.31 -17.11 -8.53
N PRO A 9 -13.43 -15.92 -7.91
CA PRO A 9 -14.72 -15.26 -7.78
C PRO A 9 -15.24 -14.78 -9.13
N GLU A 10 -16.53 -15.01 -9.36
CA GLU A 10 -17.22 -14.52 -10.56
C GLU A 10 -17.66 -13.05 -10.36
N ALA A 11 -17.97 -12.35 -11.47
CA ALA A 11 -18.41 -10.94 -11.42
C ALA A 11 -19.64 -10.72 -10.53
N GLY A 12 -20.58 -11.67 -10.49
CA GLY A 12 -21.76 -11.59 -9.63
C GLY A 12 -21.46 -11.68 -8.14
N GLU A 13 -20.35 -12.34 -7.77
CA GLU A 13 -19.92 -12.46 -6.38
C GLU A 13 -19.32 -11.15 -5.86
N TRP A 14 -18.59 -10.42 -6.72
CA TRP A 14 -18.13 -9.06 -6.40
C TRP A 14 -19.28 -8.08 -6.22
N ALA A 15 -20.36 -8.19 -7.00
CA ALA A 15 -21.56 -7.36 -6.82
C ALA A 15 -22.26 -7.64 -5.47
N ALA A 16 -22.36 -8.92 -5.08
CA ALA A 16 -22.88 -9.28 -3.77
C ALA A 16 -21.96 -8.78 -2.63
N TYR A 17 -20.65 -8.70 -2.86
CA TYR A 17 -19.69 -8.15 -1.90
C TYR A 17 -19.89 -6.65 -1.71
N VAL A 18 -20.04 -5.90 -2.80
CA VAL A 18 -20.34 -4.45 -2.77
C VAL A 18 -21.63 -4.16 -2.01
N ARG A 19 -22.66 -5.00 -2.14
CA ARG A 19 -23.91 -4.87 -1.39
C ARG A 19 -23.84 -5.36 0.06
N GLY A 20 -22.75 -5.98 0.48
CA GLY A 20 -22.59 -6.56 1.82
C GLY A 20 -23.46 -7.80 2.07
N GLU A 21 -23.79 -8.55 1.02
CA GLU A 21 -24.69 -9.73 1.07
C GLU A 21 -23.94 -11.06 1.27
N LEU A 22 -22.61 -11.03 1.31
CA LEU A 22 -21.80 -12.25 1.49
C LEU A 22 -21.70 -12.70 2.95
N LEU A 23 -21.47 -14.00 3.10
CA LEU A 23 -21.04 -14.59 4.37
C LEU A 23 -19.67 -14.02 4.79
N PRO A 24 -19.43 -13.79 6.09
CA PRO A 24 -18.20 -13.18 6.58
C PRO A 24 -16.93 -13.90 6.11
N GLU A 25 -16.93 -15.23 6.16
CA GLU A 25 -15.76 -16.04 5.79
C GLU A 25 -15.42 -15.93 4.30
N ARG A 26 -16.43 -15.69 3.46
CA ARG A 26 -16.23 -15.52 2.02
C ARG A 26 -15.83 -14.08 1.68
N ALA A 27 -16.38 -13.09 2.40
CA ALA A 27 -15.95 -11.70 2.31
C ALA A 27 -14.47 -11.54 2.67
N GLU A 28 -14.01 -12.13 3.79
CA GLU A 28 -12.60 -12.14 4.19
C GLU A 28 -11.68 -12.75 3.12
N TRP A 29 -12.15 -13.79 2.43
CA TRP A 29 -11.38 -14.39 1.34
C TRP A 29 -11.30 -13.48 0.10
N LEU A 30 -12.40 -12.80 -0.26
CA LEU A 30 -12.40 -11.78 -1.32
C LEU A 30 -11.47 -10.60 -0.97
N GLU A 31 -11.46 -10.16 0.30
CA GLU A 31 -10.54 -9.12 0.79
C GLU A 31 -9.08 -9.55 0.66
N SER A 32 -8.77 -10.80 0.99
CA SER A 32 -7.42 -11.36 0.77
C SER A 32 -7.02 -11.28 -0.70
N LEU A 33 -7.95 -11.59 -1.63
CA LEU A 33 -7.68 -11.49 -3.06
C LEU A 33 -7.45 -10.04 -3.52
N LEU A 34 -8.20 -9.08 -2.98
CA LEU A 34 -8.00 -7.65 -3.29
C LEU A 34 -6.61 -7.14 -2.89
N LEU A 35 -5.99 -7.74 -1.87
CA LEU A 35 -4.64 -7.38 -1.42
C LEU A 35 -3.53 -8.07 -2.20
N GLU A 36 -3.81 -9.24 -2.78
CA GLU A 36 -2.80 -10.14 -3.35
C GLU A 36 -2.79 -10.15 -4.89
N ASP A 37 -3.90 -9.79 -5.56
CA ASP A 37 -4.05 -9.91 -7.01
C ASP A 37 -4.74 -8.69 -7.65
N ASP A 38 -4.00 -7.99 -8.52
CA ASP A 38 -4.50 -6.80 -9.22
C ASP A 38 -5.75 -7.09 -10.08
N ARG A 39 -5.91 -8.31 -10.59
CA ARG A 39 -7.10 -8.68 -11.40
C ARG A 39 -8.36 -8.77 -10.54
N ALA A 40 -8.21 -9.16 -9.28
CA ALA A 40 -9.32 -9.15 -8.34
C ALA A 40 -9.79 -7.70 -8.08
N LEU A 41 -8.84 -6.77 -7.95
CA LEU A 41 -9.13 -5.35 -7.83
C LEU A 41 -9.85 -4.80 -9.07
N GLU A 42 -9.40 -5.15 -10.28
CA GLU A 42 -10.07 -4.74 -11.53
C GLU A 42 -11.53 -5.22 -11.59
N LEU A 43 -11.78 -6.49 -11.28
CA LEU A 43 -13.13 -7.06 -11.25
C LEU A 43 -14.02 -6.41 -10.19
N TYR A 44 -13.46 -6.13 -9.01
CA TYR A 44 -14.16 -5.39 -7.96
C TYR A 44 -14.54 -3.97 -8.40
N LEU A 45 -13.60 -3.22 -9.00
CA LEU A 45 -13.88 -1.86 -9.48
C LEU A 45 -14.95 -1.86 -10.58
N GLN A 46 -14.95 -2.88 -11.45
CA GLN A 46 -16.01 -3.04 -12.44
C GLN A 46 -17.37 -3.30 -11.80
N ALA A 47 -17.43 -4.20 -10.81
CA ALA A 47 -18.67 -4.48 -10.09
C ALA A 47 -19.16 -3.25 -9.31
N LEU A 48 -18.25 -2.49 -8.68
CA LEU A 48 -18.56 -1.26 -7.96
C LEU A 48 -19.13 -0.19 -8.89
N ALA A 49 -18.56 -0.02 -10.08
CA ALA A 49 -19.08 0.94 -11.07
C ALA A 49 -20.49 0.59 -11.57
N VAL A 50 -20.82 -0.72 -11.65
CA VAL A 50 -22.17 -1.18 -12.01
C VAL A 50 -23.16 -0.91 -10.88
N GLU A 51 -22.75 -1.11 -9.63
CA GLU A 51 -23.59 -0.93 -8.45
C GLU A 51 -23.63 0.52 -7.93
N GLU A 52 -22.78 1.43 -8.41
CA GLU A 52 -22.70 2.82 -7.94
C GLU A 52 -24.06 3.52 -7.94
N ALA A 53 -24.88 3.27 -8.96
CA ALA A 53 -26.22 3.86 -9.08
C ALA A 53 -27.27 3.23 -8.13
N SER A 54 -27.02 2.02 -7.62
CA SER A 54 -27.92 1.31 -6.68
C SER A 54 -27.59 1.63 -5.21
N LEU A 55 -26.39 2.16 -4.94
CA LEU A 55 -25.95 2.50 -3.60
C LEU A 55 -26.66 3.76 -3.05
N PRO A 56 -26.98 3.78 -1.74
CA PRO A 56 -27.62 4.93 -1.12
C PRO A 56 -26.71 6.15 -1.13
N VAL A 57 -27.25 7.30 -1.50
CA VAL A 57 -26.53 8.57 -1.41
C VAL A 57 -26.38 8.97 0.05
N LEU A 58 -25.15 9.30 0.46
CA LEU A 58 -24.87 9.79 1.79
C LEU A 58 -25.22 11.29 1.88
N GLU A 59 -26.37 11.61 2.48
CA GLU A 59 -26.89 12.98 2.53
C GLU A 59 -25.96 13.98 3.24
N SER A 60 -25.25 13.53 4.29
CA SER A 60 -24.33 14.35 5.07
C SER A 60 -23.07 13.57 5.47
N PRO A 61 -22.04 13.52 4.60
CA PRO A 61 -20.81 12.77 4.85
C PRO A 61 -20.10 13.17 6.14
N GLU A 62 -20.09 14.45 6.48
CA GLU A 62 -19.39 15.00 7.64
C GLU A 62 -20.05 14.55 8.95
N LEU A 63 -21.37 14.59 9.02
CA LEU A 63 -22.12 14.14 10.20
C LEU A 63 -22.03 12.62 10.36
N PHE A 64 -22.06 11.88 9.25
CA PHE A 64 -21.85 10.45 9.27
C PHE A 64 -20.46 10.10 9.82
N ALA A 65 -19.40 10.75 9.31
CA ALA A 65 -18.04 10.55 9.79
C ALA A 65 -17.90 10.89 11.28
N GLN A 66 -18.48 12.02 11.73
CA GLN A 66 -18.45 12.41 13.13
C GLN A 66 -19.19 11.41 14.03
N HIS A 67 -20.33 10.88 13.58
CA HIS A 67 -21.07 9.83 14.29
C HIS A 67 -20.27 8.52 14.39
N VAL A 68 -19.58 8.12 13.33
CA VAL A 68 -18.74 6.91 13.33
C VAL A 68 -17.56 7.08 14.30
N MET A 69 -16.84 8.20 14.22
CA MET A 69 -15.70 8.49 15.11
C MET A 69 -16.12 8.49 16.59
N ASN A 70 -17.23 9.16 16.93
CA ASN A 70 -17.76 9.17 18.30
C ASN A 70 -18.12 7.76 18.81
N ARG A 71 -18.61 6.86 17.94
CA ARG A 71 -18.91 5.47 18.30
C ARG A 71 -17.66 4.63 18.53
N ILE A 72 -16.59 4.88 17.77
CA ILE A 72 -15.31 4.17 17.93
C ILE A 72 -14.65 4.59 19.24
N GLU A 73 -14.59 5.89 19.54
CA GLU A 73 -14.02 6.42 20.79
C GLU A 73 -14.75 5.90 22.05
N THR A 74 -16.07 5.70 21.96
CA THR A 74 -16.87 5.15 23.08
C THR A 74 -16.77 3.64 23.22
N SER A 75 -16.26 2.93 22.21
CA SER A 75 -16.15 1.47 22.21
C SER A 75 -14.88 0.93 22.88
N GLU A 76 -13.87 1.78 23.12
CA GLU A 76 -12.59 1.37 23.73
C GLU A 76 -12.74 0.76 25.14
N THR A 77 -13.87 0.95 25.83
CA THR A 77 -14.13 0.33 27.13
C THR A 77 -14.57 -1.15 27.04
N LYS A 78 -14.89 -1.69 25.85
CA LYS A 78 -15.43 -3.07 25.69
C LYS A 78 -14.61 -4.04 24.82
N VAL A 79 -13.57 -3.60 24.11
CA VAL A 79 -12.87 -4.43 23.10
C VAL A 79 -11.78 -5.35 23.67
N VAL A 80 -11.44 -5.25 24.97
CA VAL A 80 -10.31 -6.01 25.55
C VAL A 80 -10.53 -7.55 25.59
N ASN A 81 -11.73 -8.06 25.30
CA ASN A 81 -12.03 -9.49 25.38
C ASN A 81 -12.16 -10.26 24.04
N MET A 82 -11.83 -9.65 22.90
CA MET A 82 -11.84 -10.34 21.58
C MET A 82 -10.44 -10.66 21.01
N GLU A 83 -9.35 -10.46 21.76
CA GLU A 83 -7.97 -10.70 21.29
C GLU A 83 -7.46 -12.15 21.44
N LYS A 84 -8.34 -13.17 21.51
CA LYS A 84 -7.88 -14.53 21.84
C LYS A 84 -8.40 -15.62 20.89
N LYS A 85 -7.95 -15.60 19.62
CA LYS A 85 -7.57 -16.84 18.91
C LYS A 85 -6.85 -16.58 17.57
N GLU A 86 -5.56 -16.92 17.55
CA GLU A 86 -5.03 -17.84 16.53
C GLU A 86 -4.90 -17.38 15.05
N ASN A 87 -4.21 -16.28 14.74
CA ASN A 87 -3.54 -16.20 13.42
C ASN A 87 -2.26 -15.35 13.35
N ARG A 88 -1.74 -14.93 14.51
CA ARG A 88 -0.51 -14.14 14.65
C ARG A 88 0.77 -14.85 14.19
N ARG A 89 0.72 -16.12 13.76
CA ARG A 89 1.89 -16.91 13.35
C ARG A 89 2.17 -16.90 11.83
N ARG A 90 1.22 -16.51 10.97
CA ARG A 90 1.40 -16.58 9.50
C ARG A 90 1.95 -15.28 8.86
N PHE A 91 1.88 -14.16 9.56
CA PHE A 91 2.38 -12.85 9.08
C PHE A 91 3.90 -12.62 9.23
N TYR A 92 4.64 -13.57 9.83
CA TYR A 92 6.08 -13.42 10.09
C TYR A 92 6.97 -13.53 8.84
N GLU A 93 6.42 -13.82 7.67
CA GLU A 93 7.16 -13.88 6.39
C GLU A 93 7.17 -12.55 5.61
N HIS A 94 6.47 -11.51 6.07
CA HIS A 94 6.43 -10.21 5.38
C HIS A 94 7.80 -9.53 5.24
N ARG A 95 8.75 -9.77 6.16
CA ARG A 95 10.07 -9.10 6.12
C ARG A 95 10.97 -9.63 4.99
N LEU A 96 10.84 -10.91 4.64
CA LEU A 96 11.51 -11.51 3.49
C LEU A 96 10.83 -11.07 2.18
N PHE A 97 9.50 -10.94 2.17
CA PHE A 97 8.75 -10.53 0.97
C PHE A 97 9.19 -9.15 0.44
N HIS A 98 9.30 -8.15 1.33
CA HIS A 98 9.78 -6.82 0.94
C HIS A 98 11.25 -6.84 0.48
N TYR A 99 12.07 -7.71 1.06
CA TYR A 99 13.47 -7.87 0.67
C TYR A 99 13.63 -8.54 -0.69
N VAL A 100 12.80 -9.54 -0.99
CA VAL A 100 12.78 -10.21 -2.30
C VAL A 100 12.33 -9.22 -3.39
N ILE A 101 11.33 -8.39 -3.11
CA ILE A 101 10.90 -7.33 -4.05
C ILE A 101 12.06 -6.37 -4.33
N ALA A 102 12.71 -5.83 -3.28
CA ALA A 102 13.82 -4.90 -3.44
C ALA A 102 15.03 -5.52 -4.18
N ALA A 103 15.38 -6.77 -3.86
CA ALA A 103 16.46 -7.51 -4.51
C ALA A 103 16.13 -7.79 -5.99
N SER A 104 14.88 -8.16 -6.30
CA SER A 104 14.44 -8.40 -7.67
C SER A 104 14.47 -7.14 -8.52
N LEU A 105 14.08 -5.99 -7.97
CA LEU A 105 14.15 -4.70 -8.66
C LEU A 105 15.61 -4.33 -9.02
N THR A 106 16.54 -4.60 -8.09
CA THR A 106 17.98 -4.37 -8.31
C THR A 106 18.52 -5.29 -9.41
N LEU A 107 18.12 -6.57 -9.42
CA LEU A 107 18.51 -7.53 -10.44
C LEU A 107 17.92 -7.20 -11.82
N ILE A 108 16.67 -6.74 -11.87
CA ILE A 108 16.01 -6.27 -13.10
C ILE A 108 16.72 -5.02 -13.63
N PHE A 109 17.04 -4.04 -12.80
CA PHE A 109 17.77 -2.84 -13.22
C PHE A 109 19.19 -3.14 -13.69
N LEU A 110 19.87 -4.08 -13.04
CA LEU A 110 21.20 -4.52 -13.42
C LEU A 110 21.20 -5.32 -14.74
N SER A 111 20.25 -6.23 -14.91
CA SER A 111 20.14 -7.08 -16.12
C SER A 111 19.58 -6.33 -17.34
N ALA A 112 18.68 -5.38 -17.13
CA ALA A 112 18.14 -4.53 -18.20
C ALA A 112 19.17 -3.51 -18.74
N GLY A 113 20.32 -3.36 -18.08
CA GLY A 113 21.36 -2.42 -18.51
C GLY A 113 20.92 -0.95 -18.46
N TRP A 114 19.86 -0.64 -17.71
CA TRP A 114 19.31 0.72 -17.60
C TRP A 114 20.34 1.69 -17.02
N PHE A 115 21.20 1.21 -16.12
CA PHE A 115 22.27 2.01 -15.52
C PHE A 115 23.28 2.54 -16.55
N ASP A 116 23.53 1.79 -17.65
CA ASP A 116 24.43 2.22 -18.72
C ASP A 116 23.95 3.51 -19.41
N ARG A 117 22.65 3.81 -19.31
CA ARG A 117 22.03 5.04 -19.83
C ARG A 117 21.95 6.19 -18.82
N LEU A 118 22.17 5.93 -17.53
CA LEU A 118 22.11 6.94 -16.47
C LEU A 118 23.50 7.33 -15.93
N THR A 119 24.53 6.51 -16.12
CA THR A 119 25.91 6.91 -15.79
C THR A 119 26.43 7.87 -16.85
N PRO A 120 26.83 9.10 -16.46
CA PRO A 120 27.70 9.92 -17.30
C PRO A 120 28.94 9.06 -17.61
N GLY A 121 29.31 8.93 -18.89
CA GLY A 121 30.48 8.15 -19.28
C GLY A 121 31.70 8.51 -18.43
N PRO A 122 32.69 7.61 -18.25
CA PRO A 122 33.78 7.77 -17.28
C PRO A 122 34.54 9.10 -17.40
N ALA A 123 34.56 9.72 -18.59
CA ALA A 123 35.09 11.06 -18.83
C ALA A 123 34.30 12.20 -18.14
N GLN A 124 32.98 12.08 -17.97
CA GLN A 124 32.13 13.04 -17.26
C GLN A 124 32.15 12.83 -15.74
N ALA A 125 32.26 11.59 -15.28
CA ALA A 125 32.48 11.28 -13.86
C ALA A 125 33.85 11.79 -13.37
N ALA A 126 34.91 11.65 -14.18
CA ALA A 126 36.21 12.24 -13.92
C ALA A 126 36.15 13.79 -13.93
N LYS A 127 35.36 14.39 -14.84
CA LYS A 127 35.13 15.85 -14.88
C LYS A 127 34.35 16.38 -13.67
N LEU A 128 33.43 15.59 -13.09
CA LEU A 128 32.73 15.92 -11.85
C LEU A 128 33.63 15.77 -10.62
N ALA A 129 34.55 14.79 -10.62
CA ALA A 129 35.54 14.62 -9.56
C ALA A 129 36.66 15.68 -9.61
N GLU A 130 37.01 16.17 -10.80
CA GLU A 130 37.97 17.26 -11.02
C GLU A 130 37.38 18.64 -10.67
N LYS A 131 36.04 18.79 -10.75
CA LYS A 131 35.31 19.90 -10.14
C LYS A 131 34.98 19.60 -8.67
N THR A 132 36.02 19.60 -7.85
CA THR A 132 35.92 19.99 -6.44
C THR A 132 35.04 21.25 -6.32
N SER A 133 34.10 21.41 -5.39
CA SER A 133 33.87 20.73 -4.12
C SER A 133 32.40 20.91 -3.73
N ILE A 134 31.55 19.92 -4.06
CA ILE A 134 30.15 19.90 -3.60
C ILE A 134 30.10 19.91 -2.06
N SER A 135 31.11 19.31 -1.41
CA SER A 135 31.27 19.35 0.05
C SER A 135 31.57 20.77 0.57
N GLU A 136 32.42 21.57 -0.08
CA GLU A 136 32.67 22.96 0.34
C GLU A 136 31.44 23.84 0.13
N GLU A 137 30.71 23.64 -0.96
CA GLU A 137 29.48 24.39 -1.24
C GLU A 137 28.39 24.06 -0.20
N LEU A 138 28.23 22.78 0.16
CA LEU A 138 27.28 22.34 1.19
C LEU A 138 27.66 22.83 2.59
N VAL A 139 28.96 22.82 2.94
CA VAL A 139 29.47 23.36 4.22
C VAL A 139 29.27 24.87 4.30
N LYS A 140 29.49 25.59 3.20
CA LYS A 140 29.25 27.03 3.14
C LYS A 140 27.76 27.36 3.31
N VAL A 141 26.87 26.59 2.68
CA VAL A 141 25.42 26.78 2.81
C VAL A 141 24.93 26.48 4.23
N THR A 142 25.45 25.43 4.88
CA THR A 142 25.08 25.12 6.28
C THR A 142 25.63 26.14 7.27
N THR A 143 26.83 26.68 7.03
CA THR A 143 27.41 27.71 7.89
C THR A 143 26.71 29.07 7.71
N ASP A 144 26.40 29.48 6.48
CA ASP A 144 25.63 30.70 6.18
C ASP A 144 24.20 30.65 6.77
N TRP A 145 23.60 29.45 6.87
CA TRP A 145 22.31 29.26 7.54
C TRP A 145 22.42 29.30 9.07
N LEU A 146 23.51 28.76 9.63
CA LEU A 146 23.76 28.77 11.08
C LEU A 146 24.03 30.19 11.61
N ASP A 147 24.73 31.02 10.84
CA ASP A 147 24.99 32.42 11.20
C ASP A 147 23.70 33.27 11.19
N ARG A 148 22.70 32.90 10.38
CA ARG A 148 21.39 33.58 10.35
C ARG A 148 20.48 33.23 11.54
N LEU A 149 20.82 32.18 12.30
CA LEU A 149 20.06 31.71 13.45
C LEU A 149 20.57 32.24 14.79
N LYS A 150 21.64 33.04 14.77
CA LYS A 150 22.15 33.71 15.97
C LYS A 150 21.47 35.08 16.11
N PRO A 151 20.74 35.35 17.21
CA PRO A 151 20.11 36.66 17.47
C PRO A 151 21.14 37.76 17.76
#